data_AF-A0A9D5ZM19-F1
#
_entry.id   AF-A0A9D5ZM19-F1
#
_cell.length_a   1.000
_cell.length_b   1.000
_cell.length_c   1.000
_cell.angle_alpha   90.00
_cell.angle_beta   90.00
_cell.angle_gamma   90.00
#
_symmetry.space_group_name_H-M   'P 1'
#
loop_
_entity.id
_entity.type
_entity.pdbx_description
1 polymer ?
#
loop_
_entity_poly.entity_id
_entity_poly.type
_entity_poly.pdbx_seq_one_letter_code
_entity_poly.pdbx_strand_id
1 'polypeptide(L)'
;MMLMITGCGQIEYRSSEAIPISYGLNKNHQQQFKAEVTSDFYFFGAFPEREYVFIDQLAKSSGFEEISRPNIAEKVSFENILLTIFSFGLYTPKTVEITAWAK
;
A
#
# COMPACT_ATOMS: atom_id res chain seq x y z
N MET A 1 -21.07 -14.83 -25.61
CA MET A 1 -20.12 -13.72 -25.43
C MET A 1 -20.03 -13.47 -23.92
N MET A 2 -19.04 -14.09 -23.28
CA MET A 2 -18.84 -14.02 -21.84
C MET A 2 -18.21 -12.66 -21.54
N LEU A 3 -18.97 -11.74 -20.95
CA LEU A 3 -18.45 -10.49 -20.41
C LEU A 3 -17.45 -10.86 -19.31
N MET A 4 -16.16 -10.79 -19.63
CA MET A 4 -15.10 -10.90 -18.64
C MET A 4 -15.15 -9.62 -17.80
N ILE A 5 -15.74 -9.73 -16.61
CA ILE A 5 -15.69 -8.71 -15.57
C ILE A 5 -14.27 -8.77 -14.99
N THR A 6 -13.28 -8.26 -15.72
CA THR A 6 -11.94 -8.03 -15.20
C THR A 6 -11.98 -6.71 -14.42
N GLY A 7 -12.52 -6.77 -13.20
CA GLY A 7 -12.34 -5.70 -12.23
C GLY A 7 -10.89 -5.71 -11.77
N CYS A 8 -10.01 -5.02 -12.49
CA CYS A 8 -8.64 -4.79 -12.01
C CYS A 8 -8.67 -3.57 -11.08
N GLY A 9 -9.01 -3.79 -9.81
CA GLY A 9 -8.82 -2.78 -8.78
C GLY A 9 -7.35 -2.35 -8.72
N GLN A 10 -7.11 -1.05 -8.56
CA GLN A 10 -5.77 -0.48 -8.54
C GLN A 10 -5.49 0.19 -7.20
N ILE A 11 -4.29 -0.06 -6.64
CA ILE A 11 -3.77 0.72 -5.52
C ILE A 11 -2.90 1.84 -6.10
N GLU A 12 -3.26 3.08 -5.79
CA GLU A 12 -2.51 4.27 -6.17
C GLU A 12 -1.79 4.86 -4.95
N TYR A 13 -0.46 4.89 -5.03
CA TYR A 13 0.37 5.52 -4.00
C TYR A 13 0.58 6.98 -4.34
N ARG A 14 0.18 7.87 -3.42
CA ARG A 14 0.24 9.32 -3.62
C ARG A 14 0.95 9.99 -2.46
N SER A 15 1.40 11.22 -2.70
CA SER A 15 1.82 12.15 -1.66
C SER A 15 0.74 13.22 -1.53
N SER A 16 0.37 13.57 -0.30
CA SER A 16 -0.47 14.73 0.01
C SER A 16 0.32 15.97 0.41
N GLU A 17 1.65 15.95 0.23
CA GLU A 17 2.58 17.03 0.62
C GLU A 17 2.58 17.33 2.13
N ALA A 18 2.17 16.37 2.96
CA ALA A 18 2.13 16.51 4.41
C ALA A 18 3.52 16.56 5.06
N ILE A 19 4.50 15.89 4.43
CA ILE A 19 5.94 15.94 4.71
C ILE A 19 6.74 15.81 3.40
N PRO A 20 7.99 16.29 3.32
CA PRO A 20 8.83 16.15 2.13
C PRO A 20 9.25 14.69 1.92
N ILE A 21 9.18 14.25 0.65
CA ILE A 21 9.66 12.94 0.21
C ILE A 21 10.80 13.13 -0.78
N SER A 22 11.98 12.60 -0.46
CA SER A 22 13.12 12.57 -1.38
C SER A 22 13.28 11.19 -2.01
N TYR A 23 13.48 11.11 -3.33
CA TYR A 23 13.71 9.82 -3.99
C TYR A 23 15.16 9.33 -3.88
N GLY A 24 16.09 10.21 -3.48
CA GLY A 24 17.51 9.90 -3.31
C GLY A 24 17.87 9.42 -1.90
N LEU A 25 19.07 8.85 -1.76
CA LEU A 25 19.66 8.55 -0.46
C LEU A 25 20.05 9.87 0.24
N ASN A 26 19.46 10.14 1.40
CA ASN A 26 19.85 11.26 2.25
C ASN A 26 20.67 10.75 3.44
N LYS A 27 21.89 11.28 3.64
CA LYS A 27 22.78 10.89 4.74
C LYS A 27 22.22 11.23 6.13
N ASN A 28 21.28 12.18 6.18
CA ASN A 28 20.62 12.60 7.42
C ASN A 28 19.42 11.71 7.79
N HIS A 29 19.00 10.78 6.92
CA HIS A 29 17.88 9.87 7.17
C HIS A 29 18.41 8.53 7.66
N GLN A 30 18.57 8.40 8.98
CA GLN A 30 19.17 7.24 9.62
C GLN A 30 18.13 6.28 10.23
N GLN A 31 16.90 6.75 10.41
CA GLN A 31 15.82 5.94 10.96
C GLN A 31 15.10 5.20 9.84
N GLN A 32 14.65 3.98 10.09
CA GLN A 32 13.87 3.21 9.12
C GLN A 32 12.38 3.34 9.45
N PHE A 33 11.63 3.98 8.56
CA PHE A 33 10.18 3.95 8.56
C PHE A 33 9.71 2.65 7.91
N LYS A 34 8.79 1.95 8.58
CA LYS A 34 8.13 0.76 8.07
C LYS A 34 6.65 0.80 8.44
N ALA A 35 5.79 0.67 7.45
CA ALA A 35 4.35 0.55 7.64
C ALA A 35 3.81 -0.61 6.80
N GLU A 36 2.85 -1.35 7.36
CA GLU A 36 2.06 -2.33 6.62
C GLU A 36 0.66 -1.74 6.42
N VAL A 37 0.18 -1.75 5.17
CA VAL A 37 -1.14 -1.28 4.80
C VAL A 37 -1.87 -2.43 4.15
N THR A 38 -3.08 -2.73 4.63
CA THR A 38 -3.97 -3.72 4.03
C THR A 38 -5.14 -3.00 3.37
N SER A 39 -5.34 -3.29 2.09
CA SER A 39 -6.42 -2.78 1.27
C SER A 39 -7.38 -3.91 0.94
N ASP A 40 -8.65 -3.69 1.22
CA ASP A 40 -9.69 -4.70 1.04
C ASP A 40 -10.32 -4.58 -0.34
N PHE A 41 -10.18 -5.64 -1.14
CA PHE A 41 -10.86 -5.74 -2.42
C PHE A 41 -11.98 -6.77 -2.36
N TYR A 42 -13.08 -6.44 -3.03
CA TYR A 42 -14.29 -7.23 -3.08
C TYR A 42 -14.68 -7.52 -4.54
N PHE A 43 -15.54 -8.53 -4.71
CA PHE A 43 -16.09 -8.92 -6.00
C PHE A 43 -14.99 -9.13 -7.05
N PHE A 44 -14.00 -9.98 -6.73
CA PHE A 44 -12.86 -10.28 -7.59
C PHE A 44 -11.99 -9.07 -7.96
N GLY A 45 -11.92 -8.06 -7.10
CA GLY A 45 -11.16 -6.84 -7.37
C GLY A 45 -11.97 -5.71 -8.03
N ALA A 46 -13.28 -5.88 -8.22
CA ALA A 46 -14.11 -4.84 -8.81
C ALA A 46 -14.41 -3.66 -7.86
N PHE A 47 -14.27 -3.85 -6.54
CA PHE A 47 -14.52 -2.78 -5.57
C PHE A 47 -13.49 -2.81 -4.43
N PRO A 48 -12.92 -1.68 -4.00
CA PRO A 48 -12.97 -0.40 -4.69
C PRO A 48 -12.23 -0.48 -6.03
N GLU A 49 -12.65 0.32 -7.01
CA GLU A 49 -11.93 0.42 -8.29
C GLU A 49 -10.53 1.02 -8.08
N ARG A 50 -10.42 1.95 -7.14
CA ARG A 50 -9.17 2.63 -6.77
C ARG A 50 -9.08 2.78 -5.26
N GLU A 51 -7.93 2.38 -4.75
CA GLU A 51 -7.56 2.60 -3.36
C GLU A 51 -6.38 3.57 -3.30
N TYR A 52 -6.48 4.60 -2.47
CA TYR A 52 -5.43 5.63 -2.35
C TYR A 52 -4.65 5.44 -1.06
N VAL A 53 -3.33 5.30 -1.17
CA VAL A 53 -2.43 5.22 -0.02
C VAL A 53 -1.50 6.43 -0.02
N PHE A 54 -1.61 7.25 1.02
CA PHE A 54 -0.81 8.47 1.19
C PHE A 54 0.42 8.19 2.05
N ILE A 55 1.58 8.04 1.41
CA ILE A 55 2.83 7.60 2.07
C ILE A 55 3.31 8.63 3.10
N ASP A 56 3.22 9.91 2.74
CA ASP A 56 3.59 11.04 3.58
C ASP A 56 2.72 11.14 4.84
N GLN A 57 1.42 10.88 4.72
CA GLN A 57 0.52 10.86 5.88
C GLN A 57 0.85 9.72 6.83
N LEU A 58 1.14 8.52 6.29
CA LEU A 58 1.54 7.37 7.10
C LEU A 58 2.84 7.66 7.88
N ALA A 59 3.85 8.21 7.21
CA ALA A 59 5.10 8.60 7.85
C ALA A 59 4.90 9.71 8.90
N LYS A 60 4.11 10.74 8.59
CA LYS A 60 3.77 11.81 9.54
C LYS A 60 3.03 11.30 10.76
N SER A 61 2.08 10.38 10.58
CA SER A 61 1.34 9.75 11.67
C SER A 61 2.24 8.90 12.58
N SER A 62 3.36 8.43 12.04
CA SER A 62 4.41 7.71 12.77
C SER A 62 5.44 8.63 13.42
N GLY A 63 5.27 9.96 13.32
CA GLY A 63 6.11 10.96 13.98
C GLY A 63 7.31 11.43 13.17
N PHE A 64 7.42 11.06 11.89
CA PHE A 64 8.53 11.48 11.03
C PHE A 64 8.23 12.81 10.33
N GLU A 65 9.25 13.65 10.20
CA GLU A 65 9.15 14.97 9.55
C GLU A 65 9.57 14.95 8.08
N GLU A 66 10.41 13.99 7.68
CA GLU A 66 10.92 13.84 6.32
C GLU A 66 11.20 12.35 6.05
N ILE A 67 10.91 11.89 4.83
CA ILE A 67 11.25 10.54 4.39
C ILE A 67 12.01 10.55 3.05
N SER A 68 12.77 9.49 2.81
CA SER A 68 13.48 9.28 1.57
C SER A 68 13.50 7.83 1.11
N ARG A 69 13.67 7.66 -0.20
CA ARG A 69 13.75 6.37 -0.89
C ARG A 69 12.58 5.44 -0.48
N PRO A 70 11.32 5.87 -0.71
CA PRO A 70 10.18 5.01 -0.44
C PRO A 70 10.26 3.77 -1.33
N ASN A 71 10.09 2.62 -0.71
CA ASN A 71 10.03 1.31 -1.36
C ASN A 71 8.72 0.64 -0.95
N ILE A 72 7.99 0.15 -1.94
CA ILE A 72 6.66 -0.44 -1.79
C ILE A 72 6.76 -1.88 -2.30
N ALA A 73 6.41 -2.83 -1.44
CA ALA A 73 6.44 -4.25 -1.78
C ALA A 73 5.11 -4.90 -1.43
N GLU A 74 4.50 -5.63 -2.36
CA GLU A 74 3.33 -6.46 -2.05
C GLU A 74 3.77 -7.67 -1.22
N LYS A 75 3.07 -7.91 -0.11
CA LYS A 75 3.31 -9.03 0.79
C LYS A 75 2.23 -10.08 0.57
N VAL A 76 2.65 -11.25 0.08
CA VAL A 76 1.75 -12.39 -0.04
C VAL A 76 1.66 -13.07 1.32
N SER A 77 0.56 -12.85 2.04
CA SER A 77 0.29 -13.55 3.30
C SER A 77 -0.57 -14.80 3.06
N PHE A 78 -0.27 -15.88 3.80
CA PHE A 78 -1.08 -17.10 3.74
C PHE A 78 -2.51 -16.85 4.21
N GLU A 79 -2.69 -15.96 5.18
CA GLU A 79 -3.99 -15.52 5.67
C GLU A 79 -4.84 -14.88 4.56
N ASN A 80 -4.28 -13.97 3.77
CA ASN A 80 -5.00 -13.33 2.66
C ASN A 80 -5.42 -14.35 1.61
N ILE A 81 -4.56 -15.34 1.34
CA ILE A 81 -4.88 -16.45 0.42
C ILE A 81 -6.06 -17.27 0.97
N LEU A 82 -6.02 -17.64 2.25
CA LEU A 82 -7.11 -18.39 2.87
C LEU A 82 -8.43 -17.62 2.83
N LEU A 83 -8.42 -16.33 3.19
CA LEU A 83 -9.59 -15.46 3.14
C LEU A 83 -10.16 -15.35 1.73
N THR A 84 -9.29 -15.27 0.72
CA THR A 84 -9.69 -15.29 -0.69
C THR A 84 -10.35 -16.61 -1.07
N ILE A 85 -9.78 -17.74 -0.65
CA ILE A 85 -10.33 -19.06 -0.96
C ILE A 85 -11.68 -19.28 -0.26
N PHE A 86 -11.78 -18.99 1.04
CA PHE A 86 -13.00 -19.17 1.82
C PHE A 86 -14.13 -18.23 1.40
N SER A 87 -13.81 -17.07 0.83
CA SER A 87 -14.79 -16.14 0.25
C SER A 87 -15.09 -16.44 -1.23
N PHE A 88 -14.57 -17.53 -1.80
CA PHE A 88 -14.69 -17.86 -3.23
C PHE A 88 -14.23 -16.71 -4.16
N GLY A 89 -13.22 -15.94 -3.75
CA GLY A 89 -12.69 -14.79 -4.48
C GLY A 89 -13.49 -13.49 -4.31
N LEU A 90 -14.60 -13.51 -3.56
CA LEU A 90 -15.40 -12.32 -3.30
C LEU A 90 -14.73 -11.33 -2.36
N TYR A 91 -13.75 -11.76 -1.55
CA TYR A 91 -12.96 -10.91 -0.68
C TYR A 91 -11.48 -11.26 -0.84
N THR A 92 -10.70 -10.33 -1.38
CA THR A 92 -9.29 -10.51 -1.73
C THR A 92 -8.46 -9.39 -1.08
N PRO A 93 -8.09 -9.51 0.20
CA PRO A 93 -7.28 -8.49 0.86
C PRO A 93 -5.87 -8.46 0.27
N LYS A 94 -5.34 -7.25 0.08
CA LYS A 94 -4.01 -6.98 -0.44
C LYS A 94 -3.20 -6.23 0.60
N THR A 95 -2.13 -6.86 1.08
CA THR A 95 -1.23 -6.24 2.06
C THR A 95 0.04 -5.79 1.36
N VAL A 96 0.43 -4.55 1.62
CA VAL A 96 1.63 -3.93 1.06
C VAL A 96 2.49 -3.41 2.20
N GLU A 97 3.78 -3.65 2.09
CA GLU A 97 4.78 -3.14 3.00
C GLU A 97 5.43 -1.91 2.37
N ILE A 98 5.42 -0.81 3.12
CA ILE A 98 6.03 0.46 2.73
C ILE A 98 7.23 0.67 3.65
N THR A 99 8.40 0.82 3.05
CA THR A 99 9.65 1.08 3.77
C THR A 99 10.29 2.36 3.24
N ALA A 100 10.83 3.19 4.13
CA ALA A 100 11.55 4.40 3.76
C ALA A 100 12.63 4.71 4.81
N TRP A 101 13.56 5.60 4.47
CA TRP A 101 14.52 6.17 5.41
C TRP A 101 14.03 7.53 5.87
N ALA A 102 13.96 7.75 7.17
CA ALA A 102 13.39 8.94 7.79
C ALA A 102 14.39 9.65 8.71
N LYS A 103 14.10 10.92 9.00
CA LYS A 103 14.83 11.75 9.95
C LYS A 103 14.18 11.73 11.33
#